data_AF-W1Y2D3-F1
#
_entry.id   AF-W1Y2D3-F1
#
_cell.length_a   1.000
_cell.length_b   1.000
_cell.length_c   1.000
_cell.angle_alpha   90.00
_cell.angle_beta   90.00
_cell.angle_gamma   90.00
#
_symmetry.space_group_name_H-M   'P 1'
#
loop_
_entity.id
_entity.type
_entity.pdbx_description
1 polymer ?
#
loop_
_entity_poly.entity_id
_entity_poly.type
_entity_poly.pdbx_seq_one_letter_code
_entity_poly.pdbx_strand_id
1 'polypeptide(L)'
;GVPLIEIVSEADMRSPEEAYAYLTALKEVIQYAGISDVKMEEGSMRVDANISLRPYGQEKFGTKTELKNLNSFSNVRKGLEYEVQ
;
A
#
# COMPACT_ATOMS: atom_id res chain seq x y z
N GLY A 1 -13.89 -9.21 19.62
CA GLY A 1 -12.72 -8.76 18.85
C GLY A 1 -12.93 -7.32 18.42
N VAL A 2 -11.89 -6.65 17.92
CA VAL A 2 -12.00 -5.31 17.31
C VAL A 2 -12.48 -5.50 15.85
N PRO A 3 -13.52 -4.78 15.39
CA PRO A 3 -13.97 -4.88 14.00
C PRO A 3 -12.89 -4.34 13.05
N LEU A 4 -12.64 -5.06 11.95
CA LEU A 4 -11.65 -4.70 10.93
C LEU A 4 -12.28 -4.79 9.55
N ILE A 5 -11.78 -3.96 8.63
CA ILE A 5 -12.11 -4.01 7.20
C ILE A 5 -10.80 -4.29 6.45
N GLU A 6 -10.82 -5.28 5.56
CA GLU A 6 -9.70 -5.59 4.69
C GLU A 6 -9.99 -5.04 3.28
N ILE A 7 -9.11 -4.17 2.79
CA ILE A 7 -9.22 -3.53 1.47
C ILE A 7 -8.05 -4.01 0.62
N VAL A 8 -8.34 -4.81 -0.40
CA VAL A 8 -7.34 -5.33 -1.33
C VAL A 8 -7.46 -4.58 -2.65
N SER A 9 -6.38 -3.91 -3.07
CA SER A 9 -6.30 -3.28 -4.37
C SER A 9 -5.92 -4.30 -5.44
N GLU A 10 -6.39 -4.08 -6.67
CA GLU A 10 -5.82 -4.73 -7.84
C GLU A 10 -4.36 -4.31 -8.07
N ALA A 11 -3.61 -5.13 -8.81
CA ALA A 11 -2.20 -4.89 -9.11
C ALA A 11 -2.02 -3.84 -10.23
N ASP A 12 -2.58 -2.65 -10.05
CA ASP A 12 -2.64 -1.59 -11.06
C ASP A 12 -1.61 -0.47 -10.84
N MET A 13 -1.13 -0.31 -9.61
CA MET A 13 -0.07 0.65 -9.29
C MET A 13 1.25 0.26 -10.00
N ARG A 14 1.92 1.25 -10.59
CA ARG A 14 3.17 1.07 -11.37
C ARG A 14 4.35 1.84 -10.81
N SER A 15 4.16 2.71 -9.83
CA SER A 15 5.22 3.44 -9.16
C SER A 15 5.01 3.53 -7.64
N PRO A 16 6.09 3.69 -6.86
CA PRO A 16 5.99 4.01 -5.43
C PRO A 16 5.15 5.26 -5.16
N GLU A 17 5.21 6.27 -6.03
CA GLU A 17 4.44 7.51 -5.94
C GLU A 17 2.94 7.26 -6.10
N GLU A 18 2.53 6.41 -7.06
CA GLU A 18 1.14 6.01 -7.21
C GLU A 18 0.62 5.27 -5.97
N ALA A 19 1.44 4.39 -5.37
CA ALA A 19 1.07 3.71 -4.13
C ALA A 19 0.87 4.69 -2.97
N TYR A 20 1.74 5.69 -2.83
CA TYR A 20 1.59 6.74 -1.84
C TYR A 20 0.31 7.58 -2.07
N ALA A 21 0.05 7.96 -3.33
CA ALA A 21 -1.15 8.70 -3.70
C ALA A 21 -2.43 7.90 -3.43
N TYR A 22 -2.44 6.61 -3.78
CA TYR A 22 -3.56 5.70 -3.51
C TYR A 22 -3.88 5.62 -2.01
N LEU A 23 -2.87 5.37 -1.18
CA LEU A 23 -3.06 5.27 0.27
C LEU A 23 -3.55 6.58 0.89
N THR A 24 -3.08 7.72 0.35
CA THR A 24 -3.51 9.05 0.79
C THR A 24 -4.99 9.29 0.44
N ALA A 25 -5.38 9.03 -0.81
CA ALA A 25 -6.77 9.15 -1.24
C ALA A 25 -7.70 8.20 -0.48
N LEU A 26 -7.28 6.95 -0.26
CA LEU A 26 -8.04 5.97 0.52
C LEU A 26 -8.28 6.45 1.95
N LYS A 27 -7.23 6.98 2.60
CA LYS A 27 -7.33 7.55 3.93
C LYS A 27 -8.34 8.71 3.97
N GLU A 28 -8.25 9.64 3.04
CA GLU A 28 -9.15 10.80 2.96
C GLU A 28 -10.62 10.37 2.80
N VAL A 29 -10.89 9.39 1.92
CA VAL A 29 -12.25 8.87 1.71
C VAL A 29 -12.81 8.23 2.98
N ILE A 30 -12.04 7.38 3.66
CA ILE A 30 -12.49 6.70 4.88
C ILE A 30 -12.71 7.70 6.02
N GLN A 31 -11.80 8.68 6.16
CA GLN A 31 -11.93 9.75 7.16
C GLN A 31 -13.15 10.62 6.88
N TYR A 32 -13.38 11.02 5.62
CA TYR A 32 -14.54 11.82 5.25
C TYR A 32 -15.87 11.07 5.45
N ALA A 33 -15.89 9.76 5.22
CA ALA A 33 -17.03 8.91 5.49
C ALA A 33 -17.28 8.65 6.98
N GLY A 34 -16.36 9.03 7.88
CA GLY A 34 -16.49 8.85 9.33
C GLY A 34 -16.41 7.39 9.80
N ILE A 35 -15.79 6.51 9.00
CA ILE A 35 -15.73 5.06 9.27
C ILE A 35 -14.63 4.73 10.29
N SER A 36 -13.48 5.42 10.21
CA SER A 36 -12.34 5.26 11.10
C SER A 36 -11.53 6.56 11.15
N ASP A 37 -10.72 6.70 12.20
CA ASP A 37 -9.66 7.69 12.38
C ASP A 37 -8.47 7.51 11.42
N VAL A 38 -8.25 6.28 10.93
CA VAL A 38 -7.29 5.91 9.87
C VAL A 38 -5.86 6.41 10.14
N LYS A 39 -5.38 6.15 11.35
CA LYS A 39 -4.06 6.54 11.83
C LYS A 39 -3.15 5.33 11.93
N MET A 40 -1.99 5.40 11.30
CA MET A 40 -1.04 4.30 11.33
C MET A 40 -0.31 4.24 12.68
N GLU A 41 -0.05 5.40 13.29
CA GLU A 41 0.60 5.54 14.59
C GLU A 41 -0.23 4.99 15.75
N GLU A 42 -1.56 5.06 15.65
CA GLU A 42 -2.50 4.48 16.62
C GLU A 42 -2.89 3.03 16.24
N GLY A 43 -2.40 2.54 15.10
CA GLY A 43 -2.62 1.18 14.62
C GLY A 43 -4.01 0.91 14.05
N SER A 44 -4.83 1.96 13.85
CA SER A 44 -6.16 1.89 13.22
C SER A 44 -6.11 1.74 11.71
N MET A 45 -4.95 1.98 11.09
CA MET A 45 -4.65 1.59 9.70
C MET A 45 -3.35 0.79 9.63
N ARG A 46 -3.35 -0.28 8.83
CA ARG A 46 -2.16 -1.08 8.52
C ARG A 46 -2.09 -1.33 7.02
N VAL A 47 -0.87 -1.42 6.50
CA VAL A 47 -0.62 -1.62 5.07
C VAL A 47 0.50 -2.63 4.90
N ASP A 48 0.21 -3.68 4.15
CA ASP A 48 1.20 -4.59 3.59
C ASP A 48 1.31 -4.32 2.09
N ALA A 49 2.52 -4.06 1.60
CA ALA A 49 2.75 -3.71 0.20
C ALA A 49 3.30 -4.91 -0.56
N ASN A 50 2.69 -5.20 -1.71
CA ASN A 50 3.06 -6.33 -2.56
C ASN A 50 3.67 -5.80 -3.86
N ILE A 51 4.90 -6.19 -4.16
CA ILE A 51 5.63 -5.75 -5.35
C ILE A 51 6.13 -6.94 -6.17
N SER A 52 6.11 -6.79 -7.49
CA SER A 52 6.74 -7.73 -8.42
C SER A 52 7.33 -6.94 -9.58
N LEU A 53 8.58 -7.19 -9.90
CA LEU A 53 9.24 -6.58 -11.06
C LEU A 53 9.12 -7.49 -12.28
N ARG A 54 8.96 -6.89 -13.46
CA ARG A 54 9.01 -7.60 -14.74
C ARG A 54 9.67 -6.74 -15.82
N PRO A 55 10.48 -7.34 -16.71
CA PRO A 55 10.99 -6.66 -17.89
C PRO A 55 9.88 -6.11 -18.78
N TYR A 56 10.17 -4.99 -19.47
CA TYR A 56 9.25 -4.44 -20.47
C TYR A 56 8.94 -5.46 -21.56
N GLY A 57 7.65 -5.59 -21.90
CA GLY A 57 7.17 -6.56 -22.89
C GLY A 57 6.92 -7.98 -22.35
N GLN A 58 7.27 -8.27 -21.09
CA GLN A 58 6.93 -9.54 -20.46
C GLN A 58 5.52 -9.48 -19.87
N GLU A 59 4.64 -10.39 -20.29
CA GLU A 59 3.26 -10.46 -19.77
C GLU A 59 3.18 -11.05 -18.37
N LYS A 60 4.02 -12.06 -18.07
CA LYS A 60 4.01 -12.78 -16.80
C LYS A 60 4.62 -11.94 -15.67
N PHE A 61 3.95 -11.91 -14.52
CA PHE A 61 4.50 -11.37 -13.28
C PHE A 61 5.75 -12.16 -12.87
N GLY A 62 6.74 -11.43 -12.33
CA GLY A 62 7.96 -12.00 -11.81
C GLY A 62 7.79 -12.53 -10.39
N THR A 63 8.90 -12.61 -9.65
CA THR A 63 8.87 -12.92 -8.22
C THR A 63 8.09 -11.83 -7.48
N LYS A 64 7.25 -12.25 -6.54
CA LYS A 64 6.47 -11.36 -5.69
C LYS A 64 7.18 -11.23 -4.33
N THR A 65 7.44 -9.99 -3.93
CA THR A 65 7.93 -9.64 -2.59
C THR A 65 6.81 -8.96 -1.82
N GLU A 66 6.70 -9.28 -0.54
CA GLU A 66 5.73 -8.70 0.38
C GLU A 66 6.46 -7.91 1.47
N LEU A 67 6.27 -6.60 1.48
CA LEU A 67 6.77 -5.68 2.49
C LEU A 67 5.75 -5.55 3.62
N LYS A 68 6.15 -5.92 4.84
CA LYS A 68 5.30 -5.92 6.04
C LYS A 68 5.72 -4.87 7.04
N ASN A 69 4.82 -4.57 7.98
CA ASN A 69 5.07 -3.70 9.14
C ASN A 69 5.48 -2.27 8.75
N LEU A 70 4.87 -1.74 7.69
CA LEU A 70 5.12 -0.39 7.22
C LEU A 70 4.29 0.58 8.06
N ASN A 71 4.95 1.30 8.99
CA ASN A 71 4.27 2.15 9.98
C ASN A 71 3.93 3.57 9.49
N SER A 72 4.21 3.89 8.22
CA SER A 72 3.83 5.18 7.62
C SER A 72 3.76 5.06 6.10
N PHE A 73 2.97 5.91 5.44
CA PHE A 73 2.92 5.97 3.97
C PHE A 73 4.29 6.31 3.37
N SER A 74 5.09 7.14 4.04
CA SER A 74 6.47 7.44 3.62
C SER A 74 7.36 6.19 3.64
N ASN A 75 7.20 5.33 4.66
CA ASN A 75 7.93 4.06 4.73
C ASN A 75 7.48 3.09 3.64
N VAL A 76 6.18 3.06 3.30
CA VAL A 76 5.69 2.28 2.16
C VAL A 76 6.38 2.72 0.88
N ARG A 77 6.39 4.03 0.60
CA ARG A 77 7.03 4.58 -0.60
C ARG A 77 8.51 4.24 -0.66
N LYS A 78 9.27 4.49 0.41
CA LYS A 78 10.71 4.17 0.48
C LYS A 78 10.99 2.68 0.35
N GLY A 79 10.15 1.82 0.95
CA GLY A 79 10.29 0.38 0.82
C GLY A 79 10.10 -0.09 -0.62
N LEU A 80 9.10 0.47 -1.31
CA LEU A 80 8.87 0.20 -2.74
C LEU A 80 9.99 0.77 -3.61
N GLU A 81 10.47 1.99 -3.35
CA GLU A 81 11.61 2.59 -4.05
C GLU A 81 12.87 1.72 -3.94
N TYR A 82 13.11 1.13 -2.76
CA TYR A 82 14.24 0.24 -2.52
C TYR A 82 14.10 -1.09 -3.26
N GLU A 83 12.92 -1.71 -3.26
CA GLU A 83 12.68 -2.98 -3.97
C GLU A 83 12.69 -2.84 -5.50
N VAL A 84 12.56 -1.62 -6.03
CA VAL A 84 12.64 -1.34 -7.47
C VAL A 84 14.09 -1.19 -7.96
N GLN A 85 15.05 -0.90 -7.07
CA GLN A 85 16.49 -0.80 -7.40
C GLN A 85 17.13 -2.19 -7.58
#